data_AF-A0A7M3MEA6-F1
#
_entry.id   AF-A0A7M3MEA6-F1
#
_cell.length_a   1.000
_cell.length_b   1.000
_cell.length_c   1.000
_cell.angle_alpha   90.00
_cell.angle_beta   90.00
_cell.angle_gamma   90.00
#
_symmetry.space_group_name_H-M   'P 1'
#
loop_
_entity.id
_entity.type
_entity.pdbx_description
1 polymer ?
#
loop_
_entity_poly.entity_id
_entity_poly.type
_entity_poly.pdbx_seq_one_letter_code
_entity_poly.pdbx_strand_id
1 'polypeptide(L)'
;MQFDHQHFKVLKDISAFSGIKRYRGMLPAKLAVFHNPDKVEELVDEECVERIVISLACGSERVMLKLTERGHELLEELLPIYEEDAKEGEQASGSGPDAEPQPATELTRAQCILLSDIYHYSKIHSFGGLMPADILEAYDPKDTSSLSGNGYLIHVKAEMGKGRKRKGVILSDKALQLLQHFNLVPASALSPSWKNPCG
;
A
#
# COMPACT_ATOMS: atom_id res chain seq x y z
N MET A 1 24.99 -2.64 12.08
CA MET A 1 23.89 -1.72 12.47
C MET A 1 22.75 -2.56 13.08
N GLN A 2 21.83 -2.00 13.89
CA GLN A 2 20.66 -2.76 14.37
C GLN A 2 19.44 -2.40 13.54
N PHE A 3 18.87 -3.37 12.84
CA PHE A 3 17.65 -3.17 12.06
C PHE A 3 16.43 -3.11 12.98
N ASP A 4 15.57 -2.14 12.73
CA ASP A 4 14.36 -1.87 13.50
C ASP A 4 13.09 -2.15 12.67
N HIS A 5 11.92 -1.96 13.29
CA HIS A 5 10.63 -2.23 12.67
C HIS A 5 10.35 -1.36 11.42
N GLN A 6 10.99 -0.20 11.28
CA GLN A 6 10.83 0.62 10.06
C GLN A 6 11.60 0.02 8.89
N HIS A 7 12.77 -0.57 9.13
CA HIS A 7 13.52 -1.30 8.11
C HIS A 7 12.74 -2.52 7.62
N PHE A 8 12.15 -3.28 8.54
CA PHE A 8 11.30 -4.42 8.19
C PHE A 8 10.14 -4.02 7.27
N LYS A 9 9.47 -2.89 7.55
CA LYS A 9 8.39 -2.37 6.69
C LYS A 9 8.89 -2.05 5.28
N VAL A 10 10.05 -1.40 5.15
CA VAL A 10 10.64 -1.07 3.83
C VAL A 10 10.95 -2.36 3.06
N LEU A 11 11.58 -3.35 3.70
CA LEU A 11 11.93 -4.63 3.09
C LEU A 11 10.68 -5.40 2.64
N LYS A 12 9.66 -5.45 3.48
CA LYS A 12 8.37 -6.11 3.19
C LYS A 12 7.66 -5.44 2.00
N ASP A 13 7.63 -4.12 1.96
CA ASP A 13 6.97 -3.38 0.88
C ASP A 13 7.74 -3.52 -0.44
N ILE A 14 9.08 -3.50 -0.44
CA ILE A 14 9.88 -3.79 -1.65
C ILE A 14 9.63 -5.24 -2.11
N SER A 15 9.60 -6.20 -1.18
CA SER A 15 9.32 -7.61 -1.48
C SER A 15 7.94 -7.81 -2.10
N ALA A 16 6.92 -7.05 -1.67
CA ALA A 16 5.58 -7.11 -2.25
C ALA A 16 5.56 -6.77 -3.76
N PHE A 17 6.51 -5.98 -4.24
CA PHE A 17 6.62 -5.61 -5.66
C PHE A 17 7.29 -6.70 -6.50
N SER A 18 7.94 -7.71 -5.90
CA SER A 18 8.63 -8.81 -6.59
C SER A 18 7.75 -9.56 -7.61
N GLY A 19 6.46 -9.71 -7.30
CA GLY A 19 5.48 -10.37 -8.17
C GLY A 19 4.85 -9.48 -9.25
N ILE A 20 5.11 -8.16 -9.23
CA ILE A 20 4.40 -7.21 -10.10
C ILE A 20 5.13 -7.04 -11.43
N LYS A 21 4.62 -7.69 -12.48
CA LYS A 21 5.21 -7.69 -13.83
C LYS A 21 5.44 -6.29 -14.40
N ARG A 22 4.51 -5.35 -14.17
CA ARG A 22 4.62 -3.96 -14.66
C ARG A 22 5.86 -3.25 -14.13
N TYR A 23 6.23 -3.54 -12.88
CA TYR A 23 7.39 -2.94 -12.23
C TYR A 23 8.61 -3.87 -12.23
N ARG A 24 8.52 -5.01 -12.95
CA ARG A 24 9.60 -6.00 -13.09
C ARG A 24 10.18 -6.44 -11.74
N GLY A 25 9.32 -6.59 -10.74
CA GLY A 25 9.76 -7.03 -9.42
C GLY A 25 10.36 -5.93 -8.54
N MET A 26 10.23 -4.66 -8.90
CA MET A 26 10.91 -3.54 -8.22
C MET A 26 9.92 -2.47 -7.74
N LEU A 27 10.20 -1.81 -6.63
CA LEU A 27 9.43 -0.69 -6.11
C LEU A 27 9.91 0.63 -6.74
N PRO A 28 9.08 1.41 -7.47
CA PRO A 28 9.47 2.75 -7.89
C PRO A 28 9.85 3.64 -6.70
N ALA A 29 11.00 4.32 -6.73
CA ALA A 29 11.47 5.16 -5.62
C ALA A 29 10.49 6.28 -5.26
N LYS A 30 9.71 6.77 -6.23
CA LYS A 30 8.62 7.73 -6.00
C LYS A 30 7.50 7.19 -5.10
N LEU A 31 7.36 5.88 -4.98
CA LEU A 31 6.43 5.22 -4.08
C LEU A 31 7.10 4.87 -2.73
N ALA A 32 8.43 4.87 -2.66
CA ALA A 32 9.17 4.66 -1.40
C ALA A 32 9.19 5.91 -0.49
N VAL A 33 8.67 7.05 -0.97
CA VAL A 33 8.56 8.32 -0.21
C VAL A 33 7.71 8.22 1.06
N PHE A 34 6.95 7.14 1.22
CA PHE A 34 6.15 6.86 2.42
C PHE A 34 6.97 6.22 3.54
N HIS A 35 8.21 5.83 3.26
CA HIS A 35 9.18 5.41 4.27
C HIS A 35 10.04 6.58 4.71
N ASN A 36 10.64 6.43 5.90
CA ASN A 36 11.70 7.33 6.32
C ASN A 36 12.86 7.21 5.31
N PRO A 37 13.26 8.30 4.63
CA PRO A 37 14.33 8.25 3.64
C PRO A 37 15.65 7.76 4.25
N ASP A 38 15.94 8.11 5.50
CA ASP A 38 17.17 7.68 6.19
C ASP A 38 17.19 6.15 6.35
N LYS A 39 16.04 5.52 6.61
CA LYS A 39 15.91 4.05 6.71
C LYS A 39 16.09 3.36 5.36
N VAL A 40 15.66 4.02 4.28
CA VAL A 40 15.90 3.52 2.92
C VAL A 40 17.38 3.64 2.58
N GLU A 41 18.05 4.74 2.93
CA GLU A 41 19.49 4.90 2.75
C GLU A 41 20.29 3.90 3.58
N GLU A 42 19.95 3.69 4.86
CA GLU A 42 20.58 2.70 5.73
C GLU A 42 20.51 1.28 5.11
N LEU A 43 19.39 0.90 4.49
CA LEU A 43 19.25 -0.39 3.78
C LEU A 43 20.04 -0.45 2.48
N VAL A 44 20.26 0.68 1.82
CA VAL A 44 21.07 0.76 0.60
C VAL A 44 22.56 0.66 0.96
N ASP A 45 22.99 1.39 1.99
CA ASP A 45 24.37 1.38 2.51
C ASP A 45 24.75 0.00 3.06
N GLU A 46 23.79 -0.72 3.64
CA GLU A 46 23.95 -2.10 4.11
C GLU A 46 23.68 -3.14 3.00
N GLU A 47 23.64 -2.73 1.73
CA GLU A 47 23.48 -3.62 0.56
C GLU A 47 22.26 -4.56 0.62
N CYS A 48 21.24 -4.22 1.40
CA CYS A 48 19.98 -4.98 1.49
C CYS A 48 19.00 -4.54 0.39
N VAL A 49 19.14 -3.31 -0.10
CA VAL A 49 18.33 -2.73 -1.16
C VAL A 49 19.25 -2.13 -2.23
N GLU A 50 18.98 -2.43 -3.50
CA GLU A 50 19.68 -1.83 -4.63
C GLU A 50 18.83 -0.77 -5.34
N ARG A 51 19.48 0.31 -5.80
CA ARG A 51 18.87 1.32 -6.67
C ARG A 51 19.15 1.01 -8.13
N ILE A 52 18.09 0.77 -8.89
CA ILE A 52 18.16 0.54 -10.32
C ILE A 52 17.62 1.77 -11.05
N VAL A 53 18.47 2.42 -11.84
CA VAL A 53 18.07 3.54 -12.71
C VAL A 53 17.65 2.97 -14.07
N ILE A 54 16.40 3.21 -14.45
CA ILE A 54 15.86 2.83 -15.76
C ILE A 54 15.76 4.09 -16.62
N SER A 55 16.53 4.14 -17.70
CA SER A 55 16.43 5.18 -18.72
C SER A 55 15.38 4.78 -19.77
N LEU A 56 14.42 5.66 -20.03
CA LEU A 56 13.38 5.46 -21.04
C LEU A 56 13.77 6.12 -22.37
N ALA A 57 13.22 5.63 -23.48
CA ALA A 57 13.51 6.14 -24.82
C ALA A 57 13.21 7.65 -25.02
N CYS A 58 12.35 8.23 -24.18
CA CYS A 58 12.08 9.67 -24.16
C CYS A 58 13.13 10.49 -23.38
N GLY A 59 14.21 9.86 -22.90
CA GLY A 59 15.27 10.50 -22.12
C GLY A 59 14.95 10.66 -20.64
N SER A 60 13.75 10.30 -20.17
CA SER A 60 13.41 10.37 -18.75
C SER A 60 13.97 9.16 -17.99
N GLU A 61 14.46 9.41 -16.78
CA GLU A 61 14.96 8.36 -15.88
C GLU A 61 13.96 8.05 -14.76
N ARG A 62 13.98 6.80 -14.29
CA ARG A 62 13.23 6.36 -13.12
C ARG A 62 14.14 5.54 -12.21
N VAL A 63 14.14 5.89 -10.93
CA VAL A 63 14.80 5.08 -9.90
C VAL A 63 13.81 4.05 -9.38
N MET A 64 14.26 2.80 -9.30
CA MET A 64 13.55 1.66 -8.75
C MET A 64 14.38 1.07 -7.61
N LEU A 65 13.73 0.52 -6.60
CA LEU A 65 14.32 -0.17 -5.47
C LEU A 65 14.02 -1.67 -5.60
N LYS A 66 15.02 -2.50 -5.31
CA LYS A 66 14.89 -3.95 -5.36
C LYS A 66 15.62 -4.56 -4.17
N LEU A 67 15.10 -5.66 -3.64
CA LEU A 67 15.84 -6.44 -2.65
C LEU A 67 17.03 -7.14 -3.32
N THR A 68 18.16 -7.10 -2.63
CA THR A 68 19.30 -7.96 -2.91
C THR A 68 19.08 -9.33 -2.25
N GLU A 69 19.99 -10.27 -2.48
CA GLU A 69 20.00 -11.56 -1.77
C GLU A 69 20.09 -11.35 -0.25
N ARG A 70 21.02 -10.50 0.20
CA ARG A 70 21.15 -10.09 1.62
C ARG A 70 19.86 -9.47 2.17
N GLY A 71 19.16 -8.65 1.37
CA GLY A 71 17.88 -8.07 1.76
C GLY A 71 16.77 -9.09 1.93
N HIS A 72 16.79 -10.16 1.12
CA HIS A 72 15.87 -11.29 1.28
C HIS A 72 16.18 -12.10 2.54
N GLU A 73 17.44 -12.41 2.79
CA GLU A 73 17.89 -13.11 4.01
C GLU A 73 17.49 -12.32 5.28
N LEU A 74 17.77 -11.01 5.30
CA LEU A 74 17.39 -10.14 6.41
C LEU A 74 15.87 -10.08 6.59
N LEU A 75 15.09 -10.06 5.51
CA LEU A 75 13.63 -10.10 5.61
C LEU A 75 13.15 -11.41 6.22
N GLU A 76 13.74 -12.56 5.87
CA GLU A 76 13.42 -13.86 6.44
C GLU A 76 13.81 -13.96 7.93
N GLU A 77 14.94 -13.38 8.33
CA GLU A 77 15.37 -13.30 9.73
C GLU A 77 14.42 -12.45 10.59
N LEU A 78 13.94 -11.33 10.06
CA LEU A 78 13.08 -10.38 10.77
C LEU A 78 11.60 -10.80 10.77
N LEU A 79 11.19 -11.63 9.83
CA LEU A 79 9.81 -12.11 9.68
C LEU A 79 9.23 -12.71 10.96
N PRO A 80 9.86 -13.72 11.61
CA PRO A 80 9.31 -14.33 12.82
C PRO A 80 9.25 -13.35 13.99
N ILE A 81 10.21 -12.42 14.09
CA ILE A 81 10.29 -11.44 15.18
C ILE A 81 9.08 -10.49 15.11
N TYR A 82 8.81 -9.94 13.92
CA TYR A 82 7.78 -8.90 13.76
C TYR A 82 6.40 -9.44 13.36
N GLU A 83 6.27 -10.70 12.95
CA GLU A 83 4.96 -11.36 12.77
C GLU A 83 4.41 -11.98 14.06
N GLU A 84 5.26 -12.33 15.03
CA GLU A 84 4.82 -12.74 16.38
C GLU A 84 4.40 -11.54 17.24
N ASP A 85 5.12 -10.40 17.14
CA ASP A 85 4.72 -9.13 17.77
C ASP A 85 3.31 -8.65 17.34
N ALA A 86 2.88 -9.01 16.13
CA ALA A 86 1.54 -8.70 15.63
C ALA A 86 0.45 -9.58 16.27
N LYS A 87 0.79 -10.76 16.79
CA LYS A 87 -0.14 -11.69 17.46
C LYS A 87 -0.26 -11.42 18.97
N GLU A 88 0.78 -10.87 19.61
CA GLU A 88 0.71 -10.48 21.03
C GLU A 88 -0.01 -9.13 21.26
N GLY A 89 -0.08 -8.26 20.24
CA GLY A 89 -0.84 -7.02 20.28
C GLY A 89 -2.37 -7.17 20.23
N GLU A 90 -2.89 -8.35 19.88
CA GLU A 90 -4.33 -8.61 19.72
C GLU A 90 -5.05 -9.08 21.00
N GLN A 91 -4.35 -9.31 22.11
CA GLN A 91 -4.97 -9.74 23.39
C GLN A 91 -5.10 -8.65 24.47
N ALA A 92 -4.83 -7.38 24.15
CA ALA A 92 -4.97 -6.28 25.10
C ALA A 92 -6.00 -5.22 24.65
N SER A 93 -7.24 -5.63 24.38
CA SER A 93 -8.43 -4.77 24.53
C SER A 93 -9.68 -5.63 24.62
N GLY A 94 -9.89 -6.24 25.79
CA GLY A 94 -11.17 -6.81 26.16
C GLY A 94 -12.19 -5.72 26.49
N SER A 95 -13.33 -5.73 25.81
CA SER A 95 -14.66 -6.00 26.38
C SER A 95 -15.79 -5.17 25.77
N GLY A 96 -16.75 -5.90 25.21
CA GLY A 96 -18.09 -5.48 24.82
C GLY A 96 -18.80 -6.69 24.23
N PRO A 97 -19.59 -7.46 25.01
CA PRO A 97 -20.22 -8.69 24.55
C PRO A 97 -21.56 -8.35 23.88
N ASP A 98 -21.55 -7.77 22.68
CA ASP A 98 -22.75 -7.73 21.82
C ASP A 98 -22.47 -7.26 20.37
N ALA A 99 -21.47 -7.86 19.73
CA ALA A 99 -21.31 -7.73 18.29
C ALA A 99 -21.41 -9.13 17.67
N GLU A 100 -22.57 -9.40 17.09
CA GLU A 100 -22.80 -10.52 16.17
C GLU A 100 -21.60 -10.76 15.25
N PRO A 101 -21.24 -12.03 14.96
CA PRO A 101 -20.16 -12.35 14.04
C PRO A 101 -20.57 -11.88 12.65
N GLN A 102 -20.10 -10.70 12.24
CA GLN A 102 -20.23 -10.29 10.85
C GLN A 102 -19.40 -11.26 10.01
N PRO A 103 -19.99 -11.90 8.98
CA PRO A 103 -19.29 -12.90 8.21
C PRO A 103 -18.11 -12.22 7.52
N ALA A 104 -16.90 -12.67 7.86
CA ALA A 104 -15.69 -12.37 7.12
C ALA A 104 -15.95 -12.72 5.66
N THR A 105 -16.19 -11.71 4.83
CA THR A 105 -16.31 -11.88 3.39
C THR A 105 -14.90 -12.22 2.93
N GLU A 106 -14.62 -13.51 2.68
CA GLU A 106 -13.29 -13.96 2.25
C GLU A 106 -12.92 -13.25 0.95
N LEU A 107 -12.07 -12.23 1.05
CA LEU A 107 -11.52 -11.55 -0.11
C LEU A 107 -10.48 -12.44 -0.76
N THR A 108 -10.51 -12.53 -2.08
CA THR A 108 -9.48 -13.24 -2.82
C THR A 108 -8.15 -12.49 -2.74
N ARG A 109 -7.03 -13.20 -2.94
CA ARG A 109 -5.70 -12.56 -3.00
C ARG A 109 -5.64 -11.44 -4.04
N ALA A 110 -6.31 -11.63 -5.19
CA ALA A 110 -6.38 -10.62 -6.25
C ALA A 110 -7.12 -9.35 -5.77
N GLN A 111 -8.19 -9.51 -5.00
CA GLN A 111 -8.94 -8.40 -4.42
C GLN A 111 -8.13 -7.65 -3.37
N CYS A 112 -7.37 -8.34 -2.52
CA CYS A 112 -6.46 -7.70 -1.57
C CYS A 112 -5.37 -6.87 -2.27
N ILE A 113 -4.78 -7.41 -3.35
CA ILE A 113 -3.81 -6.67 -4.18
C ILE A 113 -4.44 -5.43 -4.79
N LEU A 114 -5.64 -5.54 -5.37
CA LEU A 114 -6.36 -4.41 -5.95
C LEU A 114 -6.68 -3.34 -4.90
N LEU A 115 -7.13 -3.72 -3.70
CA LEU A 115 -7.38 -2.76 -2.62
C LEU A 115 -6.10 -2.03 -2.20
N SER A 116 -4.98 -2.75 -2.09
CA SER A 116 -3.67 -2.16 -1.84
C SER A 116 -3.28 -1.18 -2.95
N ASP A 117 -3.40 -1.57 -4.22
CA ASP A 117 -3.07 -0.69 -5.35
C ASP A 117 -3.94 0.58 -5.35
N ILE A 118 -5.26 0.46 -5.11
CA ILE A 118 -6.17 1.61 -5.00
C ILE A 118 -5.70 2.56 -3.90
N TYR A 119 -5.31 2.04 -2.73
CA TYR A 119 -4.74 2.85 -1.65
C TYR A 119 -3.51 3.60 -2.14
N HIS A 120 -2.55 2.94 -2.77
CA HIS A 120 -1.30 3.56 -3.23
C HIS A 120 -1.55 4.62 -4.30
N TYR A 121 -2.39 4.33 -5.29
CA TYR A 121 -2.77 5.32 -6.31
C TYR A 121 -3.47 6.54 -5.70
N SER A 122 -4.29 6.35 -4.67
CA SER A 122 -4.96 7.45 -3.98
C SER A 122 -3.99 8.44 -3.32
N LYS A 123 -2.79 8.00 -2.93
CA LYS A 123 -1.79 8.90 -2.33
C LYS A 123 -1.01 9.72 -3.35
N ILE A 124 -1.15 9.44 -4.65
CA ILE A 124 -0.48 10.20 -5.70
C ILE A 124 -1.24 11.51 -5.95
N HIS A 125 -0.62 12.63 -5.60
CA HIS A 125 -1.23 13.96 -5.73
C HIS A 125 -1.63 14.30 -7.18
N SER A 126 -0.86 13.86 -8.18
CA SER A 126 -1.20 14.05 -9.60
C SER A 126 -2.42 13.25 -10.06
N PHE A 127 -2.94 12.34 -9.22
CA PHE A 127 -4.19 11.63 -9.43
C PHE A 127 -5.32 12.14 -8.54
N GLY A 128 -5.06 13.16 -7.71
CA GLY A 128 -6.10 13.91 -7.01
C GLY A 128 -6.78 13.12 -5.91
N GLY A 129 -6.04 12.22 -5.24
CA GLY A 129 -6.60 11.45 -4.13
C GLY A 129 -7.29 10.16 -4.54
N LEU A 130 -7.22 9.72 -5.80
CA LEU A 130 -7.94 8.54 -6.31
C LEU A 130 -7.12 7.64 -7.23
N MET A 131 -7.58 6.42 -7.45
CA MET A 131 -7.14 5.57 -8.55
C MET A 131 -7.96 5.89 -9.81
N PRO A 132 -7.33 6.37 -10.90
CA PRO A 132 -8.02 6.71 -12.14
C PRO A 132 -8.76 5.52 -12.78
N ALA A 133 -9.92 5.78 -13.38
CA ALA A 133 -10.75 4.74 -14.02
C ALA A 133 -10.05 3.99 -15.15
N ASP A 134 -9.23 4.68 -15.95
CA ASP A 134 -8.40 4.10 -17.02
C ASP A 134 -7.35 3.12 -16.49
N ILE A 135 -6.88 3.30 -15.25
CA ILE A 135 -5.98 2.35 -14.60
C ILE A 135 -6.78 1.19 -14.00
N LEU A 136 -7.98 1.45 -13.49
CA LEU A 136 -8.87 0.43 -12.92
C LEU A 136 -9.34 -0.58 -13.98
N GLU A 137 -9.51 -0.16 -15.23
CA GLU A 137 -9.86 -1.01 -16.38
C GLU A 137 -8.84 -2.13 -16.66
N ALA A 138 -7.62 -2.05 -16.13
CA ALA A 138 -6.61 -3.09 -16.27
C ALA A 138 -6.83 -4.31 -15.35
N TYR A 139 -7.77 -4.23 -14.40
CA TYR A 139 -8.09 -5.29 -13.44
C TYR A 139 -9.31 -6.10 -13.89
N ASP A 140 -9.49 -7.29 -13.30
CA ASP A 140 -10.63 -8.13 -13.62
C ASP A 140 -11.94 -7.39 -13.28
N PRO A 141 -12.88 -7.22 -14.25
CA PRO A 141 -14.17 -6.59 -13.99
C PRO A 141 -14.98 -7.29 -12.90
N LYS A 142 -14.75 -8.59 -12.65
CA LYS A 142 -15.40 -9.34 -11.56
C LYS A 142 -14.92 -8.89 -10.19
N ASP A 143 -13.61 -8.69 -10.03
CA ASP A 143 -13.03 -8.25 -8.76
C ASP A 143 -13.41 -6.81 -8.44
N THR A 144 -13.36 -5.93 -9.44
CA THR A 144 -13.79 -4.53 -9.30
C THR A 144 -15.28 -4.42 -9.00
N SER A 145 -16.13 -5.19 -9.68
CA SER A 145 -17.58 -5.22 -9.44
C SER A 145 -17.93 -5.81 -8.08
N SER A 146 -17.27 -6.90 -7.67
CA SER A 146 -17.45 -7.51 -6.35
C SER A 146 -17.04 -6.56 -5.23
N LEU A 147 -15.86 -5.94 -5.32
CA LEU A 147 -15.40 -4.99 -4.32
C LEU A 147 -16.31 -3.76 -4.23
N SER A 148 -16.81 -3.27 -5.36
CA SER A 148 -17.78 -2.17 -5.39
C SER A 148 -19.12 -2.58 -4.79
N GLY A 149 -19.64 -3.76 -5.13
CA GLY A 149 -20.92 -4.28 -4.62
C GLY A 149 -20.90 -4.57 -3.12
N ASN A 150 -19.74 -4.96 -2.59
CA ASN A 150 -19.52 -5.22 -1.16
C ASN A 150 -19.16 -3.95 -0.35
N GLY A 151 -19.17 -2.77 -0.99
CA GLY A 151 -18.96 -1.47 -0.35
C GLY A 151 -17.51 -1.14 -0.01
N TYR A 152 -16.54 -1.80 -0.64
CA TYR A 152 -15.11 -1.51 -0.42
C TYR A 152 -14.61 -0.33 -1.28
N LEU A 153 -15.25 -0.06 -2.42
CA LEU A 153 -14.85 1.00 -3.35
C LEU A 153 -15.90 2.12 -3.39
N ILE A 154 -15.42 3.35 -3.36
CA ILE A 154 -16.25 4.55 -3.57
C ILE A 154 -15.86 5.17 -4.91
N HIS A 155 -16.83 5.26 -5.82
CA HIS A 155 -16.63 5.93 -7.11
C HIS A 155 -16.71 7.44 -6.92
N VAL A 156 -15.67 8.15 -7.34
CA VAL A 156 -15.54 9.59 -7.14
C VAL A 156 -15.13 10.29 -8.43
N LYS A 157 -15.42 11.59 -8.48
CA LYS A 157 -14.98 12.49 -9.54
C LYS A 157 -14.23 13.66 -8.90
N ALA A 158 -12.90 13.68 -9.03
CA ALA A 158 -12.06 14.72 -8.48
C ALA A 158 -11.81 15.84 -9.48
N GLU A 159 -11.71 17.08 -8.98
CA GLU A 159 -11.24 18.22 -9.75
C GLU A 159 -9.71 18.29 -9.68
N MET A 160 -9.08 18.07 -10.82
CA MET A 160 -7.65 18.20 -11.06
C MET A 160 -7.44 19.63 -11.53
N GLY A 161 -6.80 20.48 -10.72
CA GLY A 161 -6.68 21.94 -10.91
C GLY A 161 -6.59 22.43 -12.37
N LYS A 162 -7.07 23.67 -12.61
CA LYS A 162 -7.43 24.22 -13.95
C LYS A 162 -8.72 23.62 -14.54
N GLY A 163 -9.68 23.26 -13.68
CA GLY A 163 -11.03 22.84 -14.07
C GLY A 163 -11.12 21.46 -14.75
N ARG A 164 -10.05 20.67 -14.79
CA ARG A 164 -10.07 19.32 -15.37
C ARG A 164 -10.71 18.38 -14.35
N LYS A 165 -11.60 17.50 -14.79
CA LYS A 165 -12.23 16.49 -13.92
C LYS A 165 -11.71 15.11 -14.26
N ARG A 166 -11.44 14.29 -13.25
CA ARG A 166 -11.02 12.91 -13.42
C ARG A 166 -11.92 12.00 -12.60
N LYS A 167 -12.35 10.89 -13.21
CA LYS A 167 -13.13 9.84 -12.57
C LYS A 167 -12.20 8.74 -12.05
N GLY A 168 -12.60 8.08 -10.99
CA GLY A 168 -11.88 6.95 -10.45
C GLY A 168 -12.51 6.43 -9.16
N VAL A 169 -11.71 5.67 -8.41
CA VAL A 169 -12.15 5.04 -7.17
C VAL A 169 -11.22 5.38 -6.01
N ILE A 170 -11.80 5.45 -4.82
CA ILE A 170 -11.09 5.48 -3.53
C ILE A 170 -11.58 4.32 -2.67
N LEU A 171 -10.83 4.04 -1.61
CA LEU A 171 -11.24 3.05 -0.61
C LEU A 171 -12.28 3.63 0.34
N SER A 172 -13.25 2.81 0.73
CA SER A 172 -14.12 3.09 1.87
C SER A 172 -13.41 2.86 3.20
N ASP A 173 -13.97 3.39 4.29
CA ASP A 173 -13.45 3.14 5.64
C ASP A 173 -13.42 1.64 5.97
N LYS A 174 -14.40 0.87 5.47
CA LYS A 174 -14.44 -0.61 5.58
C LYS A 174 -13.22 -1.25 4.91
N ALA A 175 -12.83 -0.78 3.72
CA ALA A 175 -11.65 -1.28 3.03
C ALA A 175 -10.35 -0.87 3.73
N LEU A 176 -10.29 0.34 4.28
CA LEU A 176 -9.13 0.81 5.04
C LEU A 176 -8.93 0.02 6.33
N GLN A 177 -10.01 -0.23 7.09
CA GLN A 177 -9.98 -1.08 8.29
C GLN A 177 -9.52 -2.50 7.94
N LEU A 178 -9.98 -3.04 6.83
CA LEU A 178 -9.57 -4.36 6.36
C LEU A 178 -8.08 -4.40 5.99
N LEU A 179 -7.59 -3.41 5.24
CA LEU A 179 -6.18 -3.33 4.89
C LEU A 179 -5.27 -3.13 6.11
N GLN A 180 -5.76 -2.47 7.16
CA GLN A 180 -5.05 -2.36 8.43
C GLN A 180 -4.95 -3.68 9.17
N HIS A 181 -6.02 -4.48 9.21
CA HIS A 181 -5.97 -5.83 9.79
C HIS A 181 -4.94 -6.72 9.08
N PHE A 182 -4.76 -6.55 7.77
CA PHE A 182 -3.73 -7.26 7.00
C PHE A 182 -2.33 -6.61 7.05
N ASN A 183 -2.15 -5.54 7.85
CA ASN A 183 -0.92 -4.73 7.90
C ASN A 183 -0.46 -4.21 6.51
N LEU A 184 -1.40 -4.00 5.59
CA LEU A 184 -1.17 -3.47 4.24
C LEU A 184 -1.27 -1.93 4.18
N VAL A 185 -1.78 -1.30 5.25
CA VAL A 185 -1.95 0.14 5.37
C VAL A 185 -1.66 0.55 6.82
N PRO A 186 -0.98 1.69 7.09
CA PRO A 186 -0.70 2.14 8.45
C PRO A 186 -1.97 2.52 9.24
N ALA A 187 -1.95 2.32 10.56
CA ALA A 187 -3.05 2.65 11.47
C ALA A 187 -3.53 4.12 11.36
N SER A 188 -2.63 5.04 10.97
CA SER A 188 -2.93 6.47 10.76
C SER A 188 -3.86 6.75 9.57
N ALA A 189 -4.10 5.78 8.69
CA ALA A 189 -4.92 5.95 7.48
C ALA A 189 -6.42 6.11 7.74
N LEU A 190 -6.91 5.82 8.96
CA LEU A 190 -8.31 6.02 9.36
C LEU A 190 -8.68 7.47 9.63
N SER A 191 -7.74 8.41 9.49
CA SER A 191 -8.04 9.83 9.66
C SER A 191 -8.62 10.40 8.36
N PRO A 192 -9.91 10.80 8.33
CA PRO A 192 -10.48 11.43 7.15
C PRO A 192 -9.85 12.82 7.04
N SER A 193 -9.04 13.03 6.00
CA SER A 193 -8.48 14.35 5.64
C SER A 193 -9.53 15.39 5.23
N TRP A 194 -10.83 15.08 5.34
CA TRP A 194 -11.93 16.00 5.05
C TRP A 194 -12.51 16.70 6.29
N LYS A 195 -12.01 16.42 7.50
CA LYS A 195 -12.29 17.30 8.66
C LYS A 195 -11.32 18.48 8.67
N ASN A 196 -11.46 19.37 7.70
CA ASN A 196 -11.16 20.77 7.95
C ASN A 196 -12.38 21.37 8.67
N PRO A 197 -12.24 21.96 9.87
CA PRO A 197 -13.30 22.79 10.41
C PRO A 197 -13.42 24.01 9.49
N CYS A 198 -14.51 24.09 8.75
CA CYS A 198 -14.97 25.38 8.27
C CYS A 198 -15.47 26.15 9.50
N GLY A 199 -14.85 27.30 9.76
CA GLY A 199 -15.39 28.47 10.46
C GLY A 199 -16.19 28.23 11.73
#